data_AF-A0A6B2SAQ3-F1
#
_entry.id   AF-A0A6B2SAQ3-F1
#
_cell.length_a   1.000
_cell.length_b   1.000
_cell.length_c   1.000
_cell.angle_alpha   90.00
_cell.angle_beta   90.00
_cell.angle_gamma   90.00
#
_symmetry.space_group_name_H-M   'P 1'
#
loop_
_entity.id
_entity.type
_entity.pdbx_description
1 polymer ?
#
loop_
_entity_poly.entity_id
_entity_poly.type
_entity_poly.pdbx_seq_one_letter_code
_entity_poly.pdbx_strand_id
1 'polypeptide(L)'
;MGGAFSNGCYTDVASVKAGPERAALSHAPDPHRYIGGHPLAGRERSGPLAARADLFRDRNWVLTPSRLTTDDAFDRALELVALCEAVPVVMRSQDHDAAVAVTSHVPHLMAGLMAARLCEGPADVPSLAGQGLRDATPPRTGARRACPA
;
A
#
# COMPACT_ATOMS: atom_id res chain seq x y z
N MET A 1 -24.22 21.82 15.30
CA MET A 1 -23.55 20.56 14.91
C MET A 1 -22.63 20.90 13.74
N GLY A 2 -21.39 21.29 14.02
CA GLY A 2 -20.52 21.93 13.03
C GLY A 2 -19.20 22.32 13.66
N GLY A 3 -18.38 21.31 13.97
CA GLY A 3 -16.96 21.53 14.25
C GLY A 3 -16.23 21.45 12.93
N ALA A 4 -16.10 22.57 12.23
CA ALA A 4 -15.15 22.67 11.13
C ALA A 4 -13.76 22.51 11.73
N PHE A 5 -13.01 21.49 11.32
CA PHE A 5 -11.58 21.38 11.58
C PHE A 5 -10.88 22.49 10.80
N SER A 6 -10.93 23.74 11.31
CA SER A 6 -10.48 24.92 10.57
C SER A 6 -8.98 24.89 10.23
N ASN A 7 -8.21 23.98 10.85
CA ASN A 7 -6.77 23.81 10.63
C ASN A 7 -6.30 22.36 10.42
N GLY A 8 -7.18 21.46 9.95
CA GLY A 8 -6.80 20.05 9.72
C GLY A 8 -6.24 19.80 8.32
N CYS A 9 -5.21 18.95 8.23
CA CYS A 9 -4.74 18.32 6.98
C CYS A 9 -5.16 16.85 6.97
N TYR A 10 -5.26 16.24 5.78
CA TYR A 10 -5.63 14.82 5.65
C TYR A 10 -4.69 14.09 4.68
N THR A 11 -4.40 12.83 5.04
CA THR A 11 -3.59 11.89 4.26
C THR A 11 -4.28 10.54 4.22
N ASP A 12 -3.90 9.70 3.26
CA ASP A 12 -4.26 8.30 3.20
C ASP A 12 -3.02 7.39 3.38
N VAL A 13 -3.25 6.08 3.34
CA VAL A 13 -2.21 5.02 3.40
C VAL A 13 -2.36 3.99 2.27
N ALA A 14 -3.03 4.35 1.18
CA ALA A 14 -3.38 3.43 0.09
C ALA A 14 -2.13 2.93 -0.65
N SER A 15 -2.21 1.74 -1.25
CA SER A 15 -1.08 1.20 -2.02
C SER A 15 -0.96 1.76 -3.45
N VAL A 16 -1.93 2.56 -3.88
CA VAL A 16 -1.95 3.32 -5.15
C VAL A 16 -2.25 4.79 -4.87
N LYS A 17 -1.79 5.70 -5.72
CA LYS A 17 -1.82 7.15 -5.46
C LYS A 17 -2.55 7.96 -6.51
N ALA A 18 -2.42 7.66 -7.80
CA ALA A 18 -3.06 8.47 -8.85
C ALA A 18 -4.60 8.44 -8.81
N GLY A 19 -5.18 7.32 -8.36
CA GLY A 19 -6.63 7.18 -8.16
C GLY A 19 -7.13 8.02 -6.98
N PRO A 20 -6.65 7.78 -5.75
CA PRO A 20 -7.01 8.56 -4.57
C PRO A 20 -6.75 10.06 -4.72
N GLU A 21 -5.62 10.47 -5.29
CA GLU A 21 -5.32 11.88 -5.56
C GLU A 21 -6.40 12.52 -6.43
N ARG A 22 -6.74 11.90 -7.57
CA ARG A 22 -7.79 12.41 -8.45
C ARG A 22 -9.13 12.54 -7.74
N ALA A 23 -9.50 11.53 -6.95
CA ALA A 23 -10.74 11.55 -6.19
C ALA A 23 -10.75 12.70 -5.16
N ALA A 24 -9.66 12.89 -4.42
CA ALA A 24 -9.50 13.97 -3.45
C ALA A 24 -9.56 15.35 -4.13
N LEU A 25 -8.81 15.54 -5.22
CA LEU A 25 -8.79 16.81 -5.96
C LEU A 25 -10.14 17.19 -6.57
N SER A 26 -10.98 16.21 -6.92
CA SER A 26 -12.30 16.46 -7.52
C SER A 26 -13.44 16.61 -6.51
N HIS A 27 -13.35 15.98 -5.34
CA HIS A 27 -14.50 15.87 -4.42
C HIS A 27 -14.25 16.38 -3.01
N ALA A 28 -12.99 16.59 -2.60
CA ALA A 28 -12.72 17.08 -1.27
C ALA A 28 -13.08 18.57 -1.18
N PRO A 29 -13.62 19.03 -0.02
CA PRO A 29 -13.92 20.44 0.20
C PRO A 29 -12.65 21.31 0.17
N ASP A 30 -11.53 20.76 0.64
CA ASP A 30 -10.24 21.45 0.76
C ASP A 30 -9.11 20.62 0.11
N PRO A 31 -9.05 20.52 -1.23
CA PRO A 31 -8.08 19.65 -1.93
C PRO A 31 -6.62 20.08 -1.70
N HIS A 32 -6.39 21.34 -1.34
CA HIS A 32 -5.07 21.88 -1.01
C HIS A 32 -4.49 21.34 0.32
N ARG A 33 -5.33 20.77 1.18
CA ARG A 33 -4.92 20.18 2.48
C ARG A 33 -4.70 18.67 2.42
N TYR A 34 -4.82 18.09 1.22
CA TYR A 34 -4.55 16.69 0.96
C TYR A 34 -3.07 16.47 0.62
N ILE A 35 -2.53 15.39 1.14
CA ILE A 35 -1.29 14.79 0.66
C ILE A 35 -1.44 13.27 0.65
N GLY A 36 -1.10 12.63 -0.47
CA GLY A 36 -1.15 11.16 -0.54
C GLY A 36 0.00 10.54 0.24
N GLY A 37 -0.28 9.42 0.93
CA GLY A 37 0.72 8.70 1.74
C GLY A 37 0.71 7.20 1.47
N HIS A 38 1.87 6.56 1.45
CA HIS A 38 1.99 5.09 1.36
C HIS A 38 3.17 4.58 2.21
N PRO A 39 2.90 4.10 3.44
CA PRO A 39 3.90 3.38 4.22
C PRO A 39 4.17 2.00 3.61
N LEU A 40 5.40 1.76 3.14
CA LEU A 40 5.87 0.47 2.64
C LEU A 40 6.29 -0.45 3.79
N ALA A 41 5.34 -0.67 4.70
CA ALA A 41 5.50 -1.43 5.94
C ALA A 41 4.68 -2.73 5.97
N GLY A 42 4.14 -3.15 4.82
CA GLY A 42 3.30 -4.34 4.70
C GLY A 42 4.00 -5.61 5.19
N ARG A 43 3.30 -6.38 6.03
CA ARG A 43 3.64 -7.76 6.43
C ARG A 43 2.50 -8.69 6.09
N GLU A 44 2.75 -10.00 6.13
CA GLU A 44 1.76 -11.05 5.83
C GLU A 44 0.57 -11.15 6.81
N ARG A 45 0.40 -10.25 7.79
CA ARG A 45 -0.70 -10.32 8.77
C ARG A 45 -1.54 -9.05 8.74
N SER A 46 -2.84 -9.23 8.48
CA SER A 46 -3.83 -8.16 8.40
C SER A 46 -4.71 -8.10 9.66
N GLY A 47 -5.27 -6.92 9.92
CA GLY A 47 -6.26 -6.67 10.97
C GLY A 47 -5.71 -5.91 12.19
N PRO A 48 -6.58 -5.31 13.02
CA PRO A 48 -6.16 -4.47 14.14
C PRO A 48 -5.25 -5.18 15.16
N LEU A 49 -5.43 -6.50 15.32
CA LEU A 49 -4.61 -7.32 16.22
C LEU A 49 -3.17 -7.53 15.73
N ALA A 50 -2.89 -7.25 14.46
CA ALA A 50 -1.53 -7.29 13.90
C ALA A 50 -0.81 -5.93 14.04
N ALA A 51 -1.48 -4.91 14.59
CA ALA A 51 -0.88 -3.59 14.79
C ALA A 51 0.28 -3.65 15.78
N ARG A 52 1.36 -2.93 15.45
CA ARG A 52 2.55 -2.80 16.28
C ARG A 52 3.02 -1.36 16.25
N ALA A 53 3.54 -0.88 17.39
CA ALA A 53 4.07 0.48 17.49
C ALA A 53 5.29 0.70 16.57
N ASP A 54 6.06 -0.35 16.31
CA ASP A 54 7.28 -0.32 15.49
C ASP A 54 7.04 -0.67 14.01
N LEU A 55 5.78 -0.67 13.55
CA LEU A 55 5.42 -1.15 12.20
C LEU A 55 6.17 -0.37 11.09
N PHE A 56 6.32 0.93 11.27
CA PHE A 56 6.84 1.84 10.24
C PHE A 56 8.33 2.17 10.42
N ARG A 57 8.94 1.77 11.53
CA ARG A 57 10.34 2.05 11.83
C ARG A 57 11.27 1.59 10.70
N ASP A 58 12.12 2.50 10.24
CA ASP A 58 13.09 2.31 9.15
C ASP A 58 12.45 1.86 7.82
N ARG A 59 11.14 2.06 7.65
CA ARG A 59 10.43 1.75 6.40
C ARG A 59 10.22 3.00 5.58
N ASN A 60 10.32 2.86 4.26
CA ASN A 60 9.99 3.93 3.34
C ASN A 60 8.50 4.31 3.50
N TRP A 61 8.23 5.60 3.62
CA TRP A 61 6.89 6.17 3.55
C TRP A 61 6.85 7.15 2.39
N VAL A 62 6.13 6.79 1.33
CA VAL A 62 6.03 7.64 0.16
C VAL A 62 4.99 8.72 0.40
N LEU A 63 5.36 9.97 0.16
CA LEU A 63 4.48 11.12 0.14
C LEU A 63 4.32 11.62 -1.29
N THR A 64 3.08 11.87 -1.71
CA THR A 64 2.76 12.35 -3.06
C THR A 64 2.00 13.67 -2.99
N PRO A 65 2.72 14.81 -2.86
CA PRO A 65 2.08 16.11 -2.91
C PRO A 65 1.53 16.39 -4.31
N SER A 66 0.37 17.02 -4.36
CA SER A 66 -0.22 17.55 -5.58
C SER A 66 0.26 18.98 -5.82
N ARG A 67 -0.09 19.56 -6.98
CA ARG A 67 0.17 20.98 -7.25
C ARG A 67 -0.60 21.95 -6.34
N LEU A 68 -1.66 21.47 -5.68
CA LEU A 68 -2.46 22.27 -4.76
C LEU A 68 -2.02 22.09 -3.31
N THR A 69 -1.22 21.07 -3.00
CA THR A 69 -0.82 20.75 -1.63
C THR A 69 -0.06 21.92 -1.02
N THR A 70 -0.52 22.39 0.14
CA THR A 70 0.11 23.49 0.87
C THR A 70 1.37 23.03 1.59
N ASP A 71 2.28 23.97 1.86
CA ASP A 71 3.47 23.73 2.69
C ASP A 71 3.09 23.19 4.08
N ASP A 72 2.02 23.73 4.71
CA ASP A 72 1.54 23.22 6.01
C ASP A 72 1.13 21.73 5.94
N ALA A 73 0.44 21.31 4.86
CA ALA A 73 0.05 19.90 4.70
C ALA A 73 1.26 19.00 4.46
N PHE A 74 2.25 19.50 3.71
CA PHE A 74 3.49 18.79 3.45
C PHE A 74 4.35 18.64 4.72
N ASP A 75 4.56 19.72 5.46
CA ASP A 75 5.35 19.74 6.70
C ASP A 75 4.73 18.85 7.77
N ARG A 76 3.39 18.89 7.94
CA ARG A 76 2.67 17.99 8.85
C ARG A 76 2.81 16.52 8.46
N ALA A 77 2.83 16.21 7.17
CA ALA A 77 3.04 14.84 6.73
C ALA A 77 4.47 14.37 6.99
N LEU A 78 5.47 15.24 6.82
CA LEU A 78 6.86 14.93 7.20
C LEU A 78 6.98 14.70 8.70
N GLU A 79 6.33 15.53 9.52
CA GLU A 79 6.27 15.35 10.98
C GLU A 79 5.64 14.01 11.34
N LEU A 80 4.51 13.64 10.72
CA LEU A 80 3.86 12.35 10.92
C LEU A 80 4.80 11.18 10.59
N VAL A 81 5.50 11.24 9.45
CA VAL A 81 6.46 10.21 9.03
C VAL A 81 7.60 10.09 10.04
N ALA A 82 8.14 11.20 10.51
CA ALA A 82 9.21 11.23 11.51
C ALA A 82 8.76 10.65 12.87
N LEU A 83 7.56 11.01 13.33
CA LEU A 83 6.96 10.45 14.56
C LEU A 83 6.76 8.93 14.48
N CYS A 84 6.59 8.40 13.27
CA CYS A 84 6.49 6.97 13.00
C CYS A 84 7.85 6.29 12.81
N GLU A 85 8.96 7.02 12.97
CA GLU A 85 10.34 6.55 12.72
C GLU A 85 10.55 6.00 11.30
N ALA A 86 9.74 6.47 10.34
CA ALA A 86 9.80 6.05 8.95
C ALA A 86 10.71 6.97 8.11
N VAL A 87 11.10 6.49 6.93
CA VAL A 87 11.96 7.21 5.99
C VAL A 87 11.10 7.88 4.91
N PRO A 88 10.98 9.21 4.88
CA PRO A 88 10.16 9.88 3.87
C PRO A 88 10.78 9.75 2.47
N VAL A 89 9.94 9.46 1.48
CA VAL A 89 10.29 9.51 0.06
C VAL A 89 9.24 10.34 -0.66
N VAL A 90 9.65 11.38 -1.39
CA VAL A 90 8.71 12.28 -2.06
C VAL A 90 8.77 12.07 -3.57
N MET A 91 7.62 11.84 -4.20
CA MET A 91 7.51 11.67 -5.65
C MET A 91 6.10 11.99 -6.15
N ARG A 92 5.89 12.04 -7.47
CA ARG A 92 4.56 12.22 -8.04
C ARG A 92 3.73 10.93 -7.93
N SER A 93 2.42 11.07 -7.79
CA SER A 93 1.48 9.94 -7.73
C SER A 93 1.62 8.94 -8.89
N GLN A 94 1.95 9.42 -10.09
CA GLN A 94 2.15 8.58 -11.27
C GLN A 94 3.47 7.79 -11.22
N ASP A 95 4.55 8.41 -10.73
CA ASP A 95 5.86 7.76 -10.60
C ASP A 95 5.80 6.67 -9.52
N HIS A 96 5.10 6.95 -8.43
CA HIS A 96 4.81 5.98 -7.39
C HIS A 96 4.07 4.75 -7.95
N ASP A 97 2.96 4.97 -8.66
CA ASP A 97 2.14 3.88 -9.16
C ASP A 97 2.89 3.04 -10.21
N ALA A 98 3.72 3.65 -11.04
CA ALA A 98 4.60 2.94 -11.96
C ALA A 98 5.65 2.10 -11.21
N ALA A 99 6.29 2.66 -10.18
CA ALA A 99 7.27 1.94 -9.37
C ALA A 99 6.64 0.75 -8.62
N VAL A 100 5.50 0.96 -7.95
CA VAL A 100 4.78 -0.09 -7.21
C VAL A 100 4.18 -1.14 -8.15
N ALA A 101 3.78 -0.76 -9.37
CA ALA A 101 3.33 -1.73 -10.37
C ALA A 101 4.41 -2.78 -10.67
N VAL A 102 5.65 -2.33 -10.91
CA VAL A 102 6.77 -3.22 -11.22
C VAL A 102 7.27 -3.97 -10.00
N THR A 103 7.39 -3.29 -8.86
CA THR A 103 8.04 -3.84 -7.66
C THR A 103 7.12 -4.66 -6.76
N SER A 104 5.80 -4.51 -6.91
CA SER A 104 4.82 -5.17 -6.02
C SER A 104 3.65 -5.79 -6.77
N HIS A 105 2.90 -5.03 -7.57
CA HIS A 105 1.65 -5.55 -8.16
C HIS A 105 1.89 -6.68 -9.16
N VAL A 106 2.84 -6.52 -10.09
CA VAL A 106 3.17 -7.55 -11.08
C VAL A 106 3.68 -8.83 -10.39
N PRO A 107 4.63 -8.79 -9.44
CA PRO A 107 5.00 -9.97 -8.66
C PRO A 107 3.81 -10.68 -8.01
N HIS A 108 2.90 -9.95 -7.36
CA HIS A 108 1.70 -10.55 -6.74
C HIS A 108 0.75 -11.18 -7.76
N LEU A 109 0.56 -10.54 -8.92
CA LEU A 109 -0.26 -11.07 -10.00
C LEU A 109 0.34 -12.40 -10.53
N MET A 110 1.65 -12.42 -10.77
CA MET A 110 2.35 -13.62 -11.25
C MET A 110 2.27 -14.76 -10.24
N ALA A 111 2.47 -14.48 -8.96
CA ALA A 111 2.28 -15.45 -7.88
C ALA A 111 0.86 -16.03 -7.86
N GLY A 112 -0.16 -15.17 -8.04
CA GLY A 112 -1.56 -15.60 -8.11
C GLY A 112 -1.86 -16.48 -9.32
N LEU A 113 -1.32 -16.13 -10.49
CA LEU A 113 -1.47 -16.93 -11.71
C LEU A 113 -0.78 -18.29 -11.60
N MET A 114 0.43 -18.34 -11.03
CA MET A 114 1.15 -19.60 -10.77
C MET A 114 0.36 -20.48 -9.82
N ALA A 115 -0.14 -19.93 -8.71
CA ALA A 115 -0.97 -20.66 -7.76
C ALA A 115 -2.25 -21.22 -8.40
N ALA A 116 -2.92 -20.44 -9.25
CA ALA A 116 -4.11 -20.89 -9.97
C ALA A 116 -3.82 -22.07 -10.90
N ARG A 117 -2.69 -22.06 -11.63
CA ARG A 117 -2.29 -23.17 -12.50
C ARG A 117 -1.96 -24.45 -11.74
N LEU A 118 -1.42 -24.34 -10.52
CA LEU A 118 -1.21 -25.51 -9.66
C LEU A 118 -2.52 -26.13 -9.18
N CYS A 119 -3.56 -25.32 -8.93
CA CYS A 119 -4.88 -25.83 -8.58
C CYS A 119 -5.58 -26.56 -9.75
N GLU A 120 -5.28 -26.18 -11.00
CA GLU A 120 -5.85 -26.80 -12.20
C GLU A 120 -5.08 -28.05 -12.68
N GLY A 121 -3.91 -28.34 -12.10
CA GLY A 121 -3.04 -29.45 -12.49
C GLY A 121 -3.39 -30.79 -11.83
N PRO A 122 -2.75 -31.90 -12.26
CA PRO A 122 -2.86 -33.20 -11.60
C PRO A 122 -2.52 -33.11 -10.10
N ALA A 123 -3.25 -33.89 -9.28
CA ALA A 123 -3.24 -33.76 -7.81
C ALA A 123 -1.86 -34.01 -7.15
N ASP A 124 -0.94 -34.66 -7.84
CA ASP A 124 0.42 -34.96 -7.40
C ASP A 124 1.44 -33.85 -7.70
N VAL A 125 1.13 -32.92 -8.61
CA VAL A 125 2.03 -31.83 -9.03
C VAL A 125 2.50 -30.93 -7.88
N PRO A 126 1.65 -30.53 -6.90
CA PRO A 126 2.12 -29.73 -5.76
C PRO A 126 3.16 -30.44 -4.89
N SER A 127 3.16 -31.78 -4.85
CA SER A 127 4.14 -32.56 -4.08
C SER A 127 5.54 -32.54 -4.72
N LEU A 128 5.60 -32.29 -6.03
CA LEU A 128 6.83 -32.14 -6.80
C LEU A 128 7.37 -30.69 -6.76
N ALA A 129 6.69 -29.77 -6.07
CA ALA A 129 7.09 -28.38 -5.97
C ALA A 129 8.39 -28.20 -5.17
N GLY A 130 9.47 -27.87 -5.88
CA GLY A 130 10.73 -27.45 -5.29
C GLY A 130 10.67 -26.05 -4.65
N GLN A 131 11.78 -25.64 -4.02
CA GLN A 131 11.87 -24.39 -3.25
C GLN A 131 11.54 -23.14 -4.08
N GLY A 132 11.99 -23.07 -5.35
CA GLY A 132 11.76 -21.91 -6.20
C GLY A 132 10.27 -21.62 -6.48
N LEU A 133 9.44 -22.67 -6.55
CA LEU A 133 7.99 -22.49 -6.69
C LEU A 133 7.37 -21.95 -5.40
N ARG A 134 7.85 -22.42 -4.25
CA ARG A 134 7.38 -21.97 -2.92
C ARG A 134 7.74 -20.50 -2.66
N ASP A 135 8.92 -20.08 -3.09
CA ASP A 135 9.36 -18.68 -2.97
C ASP A 135 8.59 -17.77 -3.93
N ALA A 136 8.23 -18.27 -5.12
CA ALA A 136 7.43 -17.54 -6.11
C ALA A 136 5.94 -17.45 -5.75
N THR A 137 5.43 -18.38 -4.93
CA THR A 137 4.03 -18.39 -4.44
C THR A 137 4.00 -18.38 -2.92
N PRO A 138 4.37 -17.26 -2.26
CA PRO A 138 4.35 -17.19 -0.80
C PRO A 138 2.92 -17.43 -0.26
N PRO A 139 2.79 -18.00 0.95
CA PRO A 139 1.49 -18.37 1.51
C PRO A 139 0.58 -17.13 1.64
N ARG A 140 -0.56 -17.16 0.96
CA ARG A 140 -1.55 -16.08 1.01
C ARG A 140 -2.36 -16.17 2.29
N THR A 141 -2.09 -15.32 3.27
CA THR A 141 -2.94 -15.18 4.45
C THR A 141 -4.31 -14.62 4.04
N GLY A 142 -5.38 -15.34 4.39
CA GLY A 142 -6.77 -14.96 4.08
C GLY A 142 -7.42 -15.67 2.89
N ALA A 143 -6.70 -16.51 2.12
CA ALA A 143 -7.34 -17.42 1.16
C ALA A 143 -7.84 -18.69 1.86
N ARG A 144 -9.00 -18.63 2.51
CA ARG A 144 -9.77 -19.86 2.72
C ARG A 144 -10.26 -20.32 1.35
N ARG A 145 -9.80 -21.51 0.93
CA ARG A 145 -10.30 -22.31 -0.22
C ARG A 145 -10.28 -21.58 -1.57
N ALA A 146 -9.13 -21.61 -2.25
CA ALA A 146 -9.04 -21.27 -3.69
C ALA A 146 -8.89 -22.51 -4.59
N CYS A 147 -9.10 -23.72 -4.03
CA CYS A 147 -9.30 -24.93 -4.81
C CYS A 147 -10.75 -25.35 -4.57
N PRO A 148 -11.65 -25.30 -5.57
CA PRO A 148 -12.93 -25.98 -5.46
C PRO A 148 -12.64 -27.47 -5.24
N ALA A 149 -13.40 -28.09 -4.34
CA ALA A 149 -13.44 -29.55 -4.21
C ALA A 149 -14.19 -30.15 -5.40
#